data_AF-A0A2V9P454-F1
#
_entry.id   AF-A0A2V9P454-F1
#
_cell.length_a   1.000
_cell.length_b   1.000
_cell.length_c   1.000
_cell.angle_alpha   90.00
_cell.angle_beta   90.00
_cell.angle_gamma   90.00
#
_symmetry.space_group_name_H-M   'P 1'
#
loop_
_entity.id
_entity.type
_entity.pdbx_description
1 polymer ?
#
loop_
_entity_poly.entity_id
_entity_poly.type
_entity_poly.pdbx_seq_one_letter_code
_entity_poly.pdbx_strand_id
1 'polypeptide(L)'
;PWYSGLAQGQGISLLVRAHAETGDPKFLHSAERAFQSFLTNVASGGVAFTDANQNLWFEEYIVSKPTHILNGFIWAAWGVYDYFLATGSRDAVNLFASAIETLRKNLDRYDLGFWSLYEQSGTRLPMIASPFYHRLHITQLRIMHRITSEAVFAEYADKWESYSRSASKRTRALCYKGAFKLCYY
;
A
#
# COMPACT_ATOMS: atom_id res chain seq x y z
N PRO A 1 13.36 1.09 -15.73
CA PRO A 1 12.31 1.53 -14.78
C PRO A 1 12.62 0.98 -13.39
N TRP A 2 12.41 1.76 -12.32
CA TRP A 2 12.47 1.21 -10.97
C TRP A 2 11.17 0.42 -10.72
N TYR A 3 11.29 -0.88 -10.48
CA TYR A 3 10.15 -1.80 -10.34
C TYR A 3 9.62 -1.75 -8.90
N SER A 4 8.89 -0.68 -8.58
CA SER A 4 8.22 -0.52 -7.29
C SER A 4 6.91 0.24 -7.47
N GLY A 5 5.81 -0.37 -7.06
CA GLY A 5 4.49 0.26 -7.07
C GLY A 5 4.48 1.57 -6.29
N LEU A 6 5.19 1.63 -5.15
CA LEU A 6 5.32 2.87 -4.36
C LEU A 6 6.01 3.96 -5.18
N ALA A 7 7.15 3.68 -5.80
CA ALA A 7 7.90 4.69 -6.55
C ALA A 7 7.13 5.16 -7.79
N GLN A 8 6.50 4.23 -8.52
CA GLN A 8 5.68 4.56 -9.69
C GLN A 8 4.46 5.39 -9.28
N GLY A 9 3.77 5.02 -8.20
CA GLY A 9 2.61 5.74 -7.69
C GLY A 9 2.96 7.15 -7.22
N GLN A 10 4.01 7.31 -6.42
CA GLN A 10 4.51 8.63 -6.00
C GLN A 10 4.94 9.49 -7.19
N GLY A 11 5.62 8.88 -8.17
CA GLY A 11 6.00 9.56 -9.41
C GLY A 11 4.79 10.07 -10.18
N ILE A 12 3.75 9.25 -10.33
CA ILE A 12 2.49 9.66 -10.95
C ILE A 12 1.85 10.83 -10.17
N SER A 13 1.70 10.71 -8.85
CA SER A 13 1.13 11.76 -7.99
C SER A 13 1.85 13.10 -8.15
N LEU A 14 3.18 13.09 -8.23
CA LEU A 14 3.99 14.28 -8.49
C LEU A 14 3.73 14.84 -9.89
N LEU A 15 3.82 13.99 -10.91
CA LEU A 15 3.72 14.38 -12.31
C LEU A 15 2.36 14.98 -12.67
N VAL A 16 1.26 14.38 -12.18
CA VAL A 16 -0.08 14.93 -12.46
C VAL A 16 -0.30 16.29 -11.78
N ARG A 17 0.25 16.50 -10.58
CA ARG A 17 0.23 17.82 -9.91
C ARG A 17 1.11 18.83 -10.64
N ALA A 18 2.29 18.43 -11.08
CA ALA A 18 3.16 19.29 -11.89
C ALA A 18 2.48 19.70 -13.20
N HIS A 19 1.78 18.79 -13.87
CA HIS A 19 0.96 19.11 -15.05
C HIS A 19 -0.14 20.12 -14.72
N ALA A 20 -0.90 19.90 -13.64
CA ALA A 20 -1.97 20.80 -13.23
C ALA A 20 -1.49 22.23 -12.94
N GLU A 21 -0.32 22.38 -12.33
CA GLU A 21 0.25 23.69 -11.98
C GLU A 21 0.90 24.41 -13.18
N THR A 22 1.52 23.67 -14.11
CA THR A 22 2.32 24.27 -15.18
C THR A 22 1.62 24.29 -16.55
N GLY A 23 0.62 23.43 -16.75
CA GLY A 23 0.02 23.15 -18.05
C GLY A 23 0.95 22.38 -19.02
N ASP A 24 2.18 22.02 -18.62
CA ASP A 24 3.14 21.37 -19.51
C ASP A 24 2.74 19.89 -19.75
N PRO A 25 2.41 19.49 -21.00
CA PRO A 25 1.93 18.15 -21.30
C PRO A 25 2.99 17.05 -21.08
N LYS A 26 4.28 17.39 -20.99
CA LYS A 26 5.35 16.39 -20.78
C LYS A 26 5.18 15.64 -19.46
N PHE A 27 4.64 16.30 -18.45
CA PHE A 27 4.42 15.70 -17.13
C PHE A 27 3.30 14.67 -17.19
N LEU A 28 2.18 14.99 -17.84
CA LEU A 28 1.08 14.05 -18.02
C LEU A 28 1.50 12.85 -18.88
N HIS A 29 2.24 13.09 -19.97
CA HIS A 29 2.77 12.00 -20.80
C HIS A 29 3.72 11.07 -20.02
N SER A 30 4.54 11.65 -19.12
CA SER A 30 5.39 10.85 -18.23
C SER A 30 4.57 10.06 -17.20
N ALA A 31 3.49 10.65 -16.67
CA ALA A 31 2.59 9.97 -15.74
C ALA A 31 1.87 8.79 -16.43
N GLU A 32 1.44 8.95 -17.67
CA GLU A 32 0.84 7.88 -18.48
C GLU A 32 1.82 6.71 -18.66
N ARG A 33 3.08 6.99 -18.99
CA ARG A 33 4.12 5.95 -19.11
C ARG A 33 4.38 5.21 -17.80
N ALA A 34 4.36 5.93 -16.68
CA ALA A 34 4.47 5.31 -15.36
C ALA A 34 3.22 4.46 -15.04
N PHE A 35 2.03 4.94 -15.39
CA PHE A 35 0.76 4.23 -15.19
C PHE A 35 0.71 2.89 -15.92
N GLN A 36 1.34 2.76 -17.11
CA GLN A 36 1.42 1.47 -17.82
C GLN A 36 2.05 0.33 -16.98
N SER A 37 2.95 0.67 -16.04
CA SER A 37 3.53 -0.34 -15.14
C SER A 37 2.48 -0.98 -14.22
N PHE A 38 1.40 -0.27 -13.89
CA PHE A 38 0.30 -0.74 -13.05
C PHE A 38 -0.69 -1.65 -13.79
N LEU A 39 -0.68 -1.61 -15.13
CA LEU A 39 -1.45 -2.53 -15.97
C LEU A 39 -0.66 -3.79 -16.33
N THR A 40 0.64 -3.80 -16.03
CA THR A 40 1.56 -4.87 -16.42
C THR A 40 1.89 -5.74 -15.21
N ASN A 41 1.89 -7.07 -15.41
CA ASN A 41 2.24 -8.00 -14.34
C ASN A 41 3.73 -7.87 -13.96
N VAL A 42 4.07 -8.10 -12.69
CA VAL A 42 5.46 -8.13 -12.19
C VAL A 42 6.36 -9.08 -12.99
N ALA A 43 5.85 -10.21 -13.47
CA ALA A 43 6.58 -11.16 -14.33
C ALA A 43 6.89 -10.62 -15.73
N SER A 44 6.17 -9.59 -16.17
CA SER A 44 6.33 -8.91 -17.46
C SER A 44 6.98 -7.52 -17.32
N GLY A 45 7.58 -7.22 -16.17
CA GLY A 45 8.27 -5.96 -15.92
C GLY A 45 7.38 -4.82 -15.43
N GLY A 46 6.15 -5.11 -15.00
CA GLY A 46 5.28 -4.15 -14.33
C GLY A 46 5.38 -4.20 -12.81
N VAL A 47 4.36 -3.67 -12.13
CA VAL A 47 4.26 -3.66 -10.66
C VAL A 47 3.01 -4.36 -10.13
N ALA A 48 2.10 -4.81 -11.01
CA ALA A 48 0.87 -5.48 -10.61
C ALA A 48 1.06 -6.98 -10.44
N PHE A 49 0.44 -7.54 -9.41
CA PHE A 49 0.43 -8.97 -9.13
C PHE A 49 -0.98 -9.38 -8.72
N THR A 50 -1.51 -10.44 -9.32
CA THR A 50 -2.80 -11.02 -8.91
C THR A 50 -2.52 -12.29 -8.14
N ASP A 51 -2.98 -12.35 -6.89
CA ASP A 51 -2.78 -13.52 -6.04
C ASP A 51 -3.73 -14.68 -6.41
N ALA A 52 -3.54 -15.83 -5.77
CA ALA A 52 -4.37 -17.03 -6.01
C ALA A 52 -5.87 -16.81 -5.67
N ASN A 53 -6.19 -15.82 -4.83
CA ASN A 53 -7.56 -15.46 -4.45
C ASN A 53 -8.14 -14.36 -5.36
N GLN A 54 -7.47 -14.05 -6.48
CA GLN A 54 -7.85 -13.00 -7.43
C GLN A 54 -7.81 -11.58 -6.83
N ASN A 55 -7.00 -11.35 -5.79
CA ASN A 55 -6.76 -9.99 -5.30
C ASN A 55 -5.61 -9.33 -6.07
N LEU A 56 -5.80 -8.07 -6.43
CA LEU A 56 -4.79 -7.23 -7.07
C LEU A 56 -3.86 -6.60 -6.03
N TRP A 57 -2.56 -6.81 -6.20
CA TRP A 57 -1.49 -6.21 -5.42
C TRP A 57 -0.57 -5.36 -6.32
N PHE A 58 -0.06 -4.28 -5.76
CA PHE A 58 1.00 -3.44 -6.33
C PHE A 58 2.24 -3.64 -5.47
N GLU A 59 3.24 -4.30 -6.03
CA GLU A 59 4.41 -4.71 -5.25
C GLU A 59 5.42 -3.57 -5.11
N GLU A 60 5.79 -3.25 -3.87
CA GLU A 60 6.85 -2.28 -3.59
C GLU A 60 8.23 -2.85 -3.95
N TYR A 61 8.45 -4.15 -3.71
CA TYR A 61 9.67 -4.85 -4.12
C TYR A 61 9.31 -6.10 -4.94
N ILE A 62 9.96 -6.25 -6.10
CA ILE A 62 9.79 -7.45 -6.93
C ILE A 62 10.74 -8.53 -6.42
N VAL A 63 10.20 -9.43 -5.60
CA VAL A 63 10.93 -10.57 -5.02
C VAL A 63 10.26 -11.90 -5.40
N SER A 64 11.05 -12.99 -5.36
CA SER A 64 10.51 -14.33 -5.56
C SER A 64 9.59 -14.69 -4.39
N LYS A 65 8.29 -14.83 -4.71
CA LYS A 65 7.14 -14.75 -3.79
C LYS A 65 6.89 -13.32 -3.28
N PRO A 66 5.89 -12.62 -3.85
CA PRO A 66 5.49 -11.30 -3.39
C PRO A 66 5.15 -11.28 -1.89
N THR A 67 5.57 -10.23 -1.19
CA THR A 67 5.38 -10.10 0.25
C THR A 67 4.25 -9.14 0.61
N HIS A 68 3.68 -8.40 -0.34
CA HIS A 68 2.54 -7.52 -0.13
C HIS A 68 2.80 -6.50 1.00
N ILE A 69 3.75 -5.59 0.81
CA ILE A 69 4.03 -4.51 1.77
C ILE A 69 2.85 -3.55 1.84
N LEU A 70 2.25 -3.40 3.03
CA LEU A 70 0.95 -2.72 3.17
C LEU A 70 1.04 -1.22 2.83
N ASN A 71 2.01 -0.51 3.41
CA ASN A 71 2.15 0.93 3.17
C ASN A 71 2.45 1.22 1.70
N GLY A 72 3.30 0.39 1.07
CA GLY A 72 3.69 0.49 -0.32
C GLY A 72 2.49 0.35 -1.24
N PHE A 73 1.67 -0.66 -0.98
CA PHE A 73 0.44 -0.91 -1.71
C PHE A 73 -0.52 0.29 -1.66
N ILE A 74 -0.76 0.85 -0.47
CA ILE A 74 -1.68 1.98 -0.30
C ILE A 74 -1.15 3.24 -1.02
N TRP A 75 0.15 3.53 -0.90
CA TRP A 75 0.75 4.66 -1.63
C TRP A 75 0.67 4.50 -3.14
N ALA A 76 0.89 3.28 -3.64
CA ALA A 76 0.75 2.95 -5.04
C ALA A 76 -0.69 3.15 -5.53
N ALA A 77 -1.68 2.71 -4.74
CA ALA A 77 -3.10 2.90 -5.03
C ALA A 77 -3.51 4.38 -5.08
N TRP A 78 -2.93 5.24 -4.22
CA TRP A 78 -3.18 6.69 -4.31
C TRP A 78 -2.59 7.32 -5.57
N GLY A 79 -1.45 6.84 -6.07
CA GLY A 79 -0.93 7.27 -7.37
C GLY A 79 -1.88 6.93 -8.52
N VAL A 80 -2.45 5.72 -8.51
CA VAL A 80 -3.49 5.30 -9.46
C VAL A 80 -4.74 6.19 -9.36
N TYR A 81 -5.17 6.51 -8.13
CA TYR A 81 -6.31 7.40 -7.90
C TYR A 81 -6.06 8.83 -8.39
N ASP A 82 -4.87 9.38 -8.12
CA ASP A 82 -4.47 10.70 -8.62
C ASP A 82 -4.45 10.74 -10.16
N TYR A 83 -3.98 9.67 -10.81
CA TYR A 83 -4.04 9.55 -12.27
C TYR A 83 -5.47 9.53 -12.78
N PHE A 84 -6.37 8.80 -12.12
CA PHE A 84 -7.80 8.83 -12.43
C PHE A 84 -8.36 10.25 -12.32
N LEU A 85 -8.10 10.97 -11.23
CA LEU A 85 -8.58 12.34 -11.05
C LEU A 85 -8.08 13.29 -12.15
N ALA A 86 -6.83 13.11 -12.60
CA ALA A 86 -6.24 13.96 -13.63
C ALA A 86 -6.73 13.64 -15.06
N THR A 87 -7.14 12.40 -15.34
CA THR A 87 -7.38 11.93 -16.72
C THR A 87 -8.79 11.42 -17.00
N GLY A 88 -9.56 11.05 -15.97
CA GLY A 88 -10.80 10.32 -16.13
C GLY A 88 -10.64 8.88 -16.67
N SER A 89 -9.42 8.32 -16.64
CA SER A 89 -9.13 6.99 -17.18
C SER A 89 -10.00 5.90 -16.55
N ARG A 90 -10.71 5.14 -17.41
CA ARG A 90 -11.53 3.98 -17.00
C ARG A 90 -10.68 2.86 -16.40
N ASP A 91 -9.49 2.64 -16.93
CA ASP A 91 -8.58 1.64 -16.38
C ASP A 91 -8.14 2.02 -14.98
N ALA A 92 -7.85 3.31 -14.73
CA ALA A 92 -7.41 3.79 -13.43
C ALA A 92 -8.50 3.67 -12.36
N VAL A 93 -9.76 4.00 -12.68
CA VAL A 93 -10.87 3.83 -11.72
C VAL A 93 -11.12 2.35 -11.41
N ASN A 94 -11.09 1.48 -12.42
CA ASN A 94 -11.26 0.02 -12.22
C ASN A 94 -10.12 -0.56 -11.38
N LEU A 95 -8.90 -0.11 -11.63
CA LEU A 95 -7.72 -0.56 -10.91
C LEU A 95 -7.73 -0.08 -9.45
N PHE A 96 -8.13 1.18 -9.20
CA PHE A 96 -8.30 1.68 -7.84
C PHE A 96 -9.41 0.95 -7.09
N ALA A 97 -10.56 0.71 -7.73
CA ALA A 97 -11.64 -0.09 -7.14
C ALA A 97 -11.18 -1.51 -6.78
N SER A 98 -10.37 -2.13 -7.65
CA SER A 98 -9.78 -3.45 -7.39
C SER A 98 -8.83 -3.41 -6.19
N ALA A 99 -8.03 -2.34 -6.05
CA ALA A 99 -7.14 -2.17 -4.91
C ALA A 99 -7.88 -1.97 -3.58
N ILE A 100 -9.00 -1.24 -3.59
CA ILE A 100 -9.89 -1.09 -2.43
C ILE A 100 -10.41 -2.46 -1.99
N GLU A 101 -10.91 -3.26 -2.93
CA GLU A 101 -11.44 -4.59 -2.62
C GLU A 101 -10.35 -5.54 -2.10
N THR A 102 -9.14 -5.48 -2.65
CA THR A 102 -7.99 -6.21 -2.10
C THR A 102 -7.73 -5.84 -0.65
N LEU A 103 -7.69 -4.55 -0.29
CA LEU A 103 -7.50 -4.14 1.11
C LEU A 103 -8.64 -4.63 1.98
N ARG A 104 -9.90 -4.44 1.57
CA ARG A 104 -11.07 -4.85 2.35
C ARG A 104 -11.04 -6.34 2.69
N LYS A 105 -10.61 -7.18 1.75
CA LYS A 105 -10.48 -8.64 1.92
C LYS A 105 -9.27 -9.09 2.72
N ASN A 106 -8.25 -8.25 2.91
CA ASN A 106 -6.96 -8.69 3.45
C ASN A 106 -6.48 -7.92 4.70
N LEU A 107 -7.17 -6.86 5.14
CA LEU A 107 -6.73 -6.07 6.30
C LEU A 107 -6.65 -6.87 7.60
N ASP A 108 -7.51 -7.87 7.76
CA ASP A 108 -7.47 -8.84 8.87
C ASP A 108 -6.14 -9.60 8.91
N ARG A 109 -5.56 -9.92 7.75
CA ARG A 109 -4.26 -10.61 7.64
C ARG A 109 -3.09 -9.73 8.07
N TYR A 110 -3.27 -8.41 8.13
CA TYR A 110 -2.28 -7.48 8.69
C TYR A 110 -2.50 -7.17 10.16
N ASP A 111 -3.53 -7.74 10.80
CA ASP A 111 -3.85 -7.48 12.20
C ASP A 111 -3.47 -8.66 13.09
N LEU A 112 -2.51 -8.45 14.00
CA LEU A 112 -2.08 -9.47 14.96
C LEU A 112 -2.88 -9.45 16.27
N GLY A 113 -3.91 -8.60 16.38
CA GLY A 113 -4.72 -8.39 17.58
C GLY A 113 -4.07 -7.49 18.64
N PHE A 114 -2.76 -7.23 18.50
CA PHE A 114 -2.00 -6.33 19.37
C PHE A 114 -1.15 -5.31 18.61
N TRP A 115 -0.93 -5.49 17.31
CA TRP A 115 -0.13 -4.61 16.46
C TRP A 115 -0.41 -4.92 14.98
N SER A 116 -0.04 -4.01 14.08
CA SER A 116 -0.12 -4.29 12.63
C SER A 116 1.13 -4.99 12.11
N LEU A 117 0.96 -5.84 11.11
CA LEU A 117 2.02 -6.42 10.29
C LEU A 117 2.56 -5.38 9.30
N TYR A 118 3.84 -5.50 8.91
CA TYR A 118 4.43 -4.67 7.85
C TYR A 118 4.14 -5.27 6.47
N GLU A 119 4.38 -6.58 6.34
CA GLU A 119 4.27 -7.33 5.10
C GLU A 119 3.92 -8.80 5.38
N GLN A 120 3.34 -9.47 4.40
CA GLN A 120 3.04 -10.89 4.41
C GLN A 120 4.24 -11.72 3.91
N SER A 121 5.40 -11.55 4.56
CA SER A 121 6.69 -12.17 4.15
C SER A 121 6.69 -13.70 4.10
N GLY A 122 5.73 -14.37 4.73
CA GLY A 122 5.72 -15.82 4.89
C GLY A 122 6.84 -16.36 5.80
N THR A 123 7.56 -15.48 6.50
CA THR A 123 8.60 -15.88 7.46
C THR A 123 7.98 -16.54 8.69
N ARG A 124 8.70 -17.50 9.30
CA ARG A 124 8.23 -18.22 10.50
C ARG A 124 7.84 -17.26 11.63
N LEU A 125 8.60 -16.18 11.80
CA LEU A 125 8.23 -15.07 12.66
C LEU A 125 7.73 -13.91 11.78
N PRO A 126 6.45 -13.53 11.85
CA PRO A 126 5.88 -12.42 11.07
C PRO A 126 6.65 -11.09 11.25
N MET A 127 6.86 -10.36 10.15
CA MET A 127 7.51 -9.04 10.23
C MET A 127 6.51 -7.97 10.68
N ILE A 128 6.48 -7.67 11.98
CA ILE A 128 5.60 -6.62 12.52
C ILE A 128 6.06 -5.21 12.12
N ALA A 129 5.11 -4.29 11.98
CA ALA A 129 5.40 -2.90 11.68
C ALA A 129 6.22 -2.24 12.80
N SER A 130 7.17 -1.38 12.45
CA SER A 130 7.80 -0.50 13.45
C SER A 130 6.78 0.50 14.01
N PRO A 131 7.06 1.17 15.14
CA PRO A 131 6.19 2.24 15.64
C PRO A 131 5.88 3.34 14.63
N PHE A 132 6.83 3.63 13.75
CA PHE A 132 6.61 4.56 12.64
C PHE A 132 5.59 3.99 11.64
N TYR A 133 5.82 2.79 11.12
CA TYR A 133 4.95 2.19 10.10
C TYR A 133 3.55 1.88 10.62
N HIS A 134 3.42 1.48 11.90
CA HIS A 134 2.11 1.26 12.49
C HIS A 134 1.27 2.55 12.55
N ARG A 135 1.89 3.69 12.94
CA ARG A 135 1.22 5.00 12.88
C ARG A 135 0.92 5.41 11.43
N LEU A 136 1.83 5.15 10.50
CA LEU A 136 1.61 5.42 9.08
C LEU A 136 0.40 4.65 8.56
N HIS A 137 0.30 3.36 8.86
CA HIS A 137 -0.84 2.53 8.47
C HIS A 137 -2.16 3.10 9.02
N ILE A 138 -2.20 3.53 10.28
CA ILE A 138 -3.39 4.17 10.86
C ILE A 138 -3.77 5.40 10.04
N THR A 139 -2.83 6.32 9.78
CA THR A 139 -3.07 7.52 8.98
C THR A 139 -3.55 7.18 7.56
N GLN A 140 -2.91 6.21 6.92
CA GLN A 140 -3.28 5.74 5.59
C GLN A 140 -4.71 5.21 5.56
N LEU A 141 -5.12 4.41 6.54
CA LEU A 141 -6.48 3.89 6.63
C LEU A 141 -7.52 4.99 6.91
N ARG A 142 -7.21 5.99 7.74
CA ARG A 142 -8.09 7.16 7.90
C ARG A 142 -8.29 7.91 6.58
N ILE A 143 -7.23 8.07 5.79
CA ILE A 143 -7.31 8.69 4.47
C ILE A 143 -8.10 7.82 3.49
N MET A 144 -7.88 6.51 3.49
CA MET A 144 -8.66 5.57 2.68
C MET A 144 -10.16 5.66 3.00
N HIS A 145 -10.53 5.72 4.28
CA HIS A 145 -11.92 5.95 4.68
C HIS A 145 -12.46 7.28 4.13
N ARG A 146 -11.70 8.37 4.23
CA ARG A 146 -12.12 9.68 3.72
C ARG A 146 -12.33 9.70 2.21
N ILE A 147 -11.50 8.98 1.45
CA ILE A 147 -11.57 8.95 -0.02
C ILE A 147 -12.68 8.01 -0.51
N THR A 148 -12.90 6.89 0.18
CA THR A 148 -13.76 5.79 -0.32
C THR A 148 -15.11 5.70 0.41
N SER A 149 -15.23 6.31 1.58
CA SER A 149 -16.34 6.14 2.53
C SER A 149 -16.55 4.71 3.05
N GLU A 150 -15.63 3.79 2.78
CA GLU A 150 -15.70 2.40 3.27
C GLU A 150 -15.40 2.34 4.79
N ALA A 151 -16.37 1.86 5.57
CA ALA A 151 -16.30 1.85 7.04
C ALA A 151 -15.15 0.99 7.59
N VAL A 152 -14.83 -0.11 6.89
CA VAL A 152 -13.77 -1.06 7.26
C VAL A 152 -12.43 -0.35 7.52
N PHE A 153 -12.12 0.70 6.76
CA PHE A 153 -10.85 1.42 6.91
C PHE A 153 -10.82 2.23 8.20
N ALA A 154 -11.94 2.87 8.57
CA ALA A 154 -12.05 3.56 9.85
C ALA A 154 -11.97 2.57 11.02
N GLU A 155 -12.69 1.44 10.92
CA GLU A 155 -12.70 0.40 11.95
C GLU A 155 -11.29 -0.14 12.25
N TYR A 156 -10.52 -0.49 11.20
CA TYR A 156 -9.14 -0.94 11.39
C TYR A 156 -8.23 0.19 11.91
N ALA A 157 -8.43 1.42 11.46
CA ALA A 157 -7.65 2.55 11.98
C ALA A 157 -7.91 2.78 13.48
N ASP A 158 -9.17 2.76 13.92
CA ASP A 158 -9.57 2.86 15.34
C ASP A 158 -8.98 1.71 16.17
N LYS A 159 -9.11 0.49 15.64
CA LYS A 159 -8.60 -0.72 16.27
C LYS A 159 -7.09 -0.65 16.46
N TRP A 160 -6.34 -0.31 15.42
CA TRP A 160 -4.87 -0.19 15.49
C TRP A 160 -4.42 1.01 16.33
N GLU A 161 -5.15 2.12 16.31
CA GLU A 161 -4.89 3.25 17.19
C GLU A 161 -5.05 2.87 18.67
N SER A 162 -6.05 2.05 19.02
CA SER A 162 -6.21 1.52 20.38
C SER A 162 -4.99 0.71 20.83
N TYR A 163 -4.31 0.03 19.90
CA TYR A 163 -3.09 -0.74 20.19
C TYR A 163 -1.92 0.16 20.53
N SER A 164 -1.77 1.25 19.78
CA SER A 164 -0.79 2.30 20.06
C SER A 164 -1.01 2.96 21.43
N ARG A 165 -2.25 3.06 21.91
CA ARG A 165 -2.57 3.66 23.22
C ARG A 165 -2.32 2.70 24.39
N SER A 166 -2.36 1.39 24.16
CA SER A 166 -2.12 0.37 25.20
C SER A 166 -0.64 0.12 25.49
N ALA A 167 -0.20 0.37 26.72
CA ALA A 167 1.20 0.14 27.12
C ALA A 167 1.63 -1.33 26.98
N SER A 168 0.78 -2.28 27.36
CA SER A 168 1.08 -3.71 27.24
C SER A 168 1.26 -4.14 25.79
N LYS A 169 0.41 -3.65 24.88
CA LYS A 169 0.51 -3.93 23.43
C LYS A 169 1.76 -3.31 22.81
N ARG A 170 2.09 -2.06 23.17
CA ARG A 170 3.34 -1.42 22.74
C ARG A 170 4.58 -2.19 23.19
N THR A 171 4.64 -2.59 24.47
CA THR A 171 5.77 -3.37 25.00
C THR A 171 5.86 -4.72 24.30
N ARG A 172 4.74 -5.42 24.10
CA ARG A 172 4.69 -6.68 23.35
C ARG A 172 5.25 -6.50 21.93
N ALA A 173 4.83 -5.46 21.20
CA ALA A 173 5.33 -5.16 19.88
C ALA A 173 6.84 -4.87 19.87
N LEU A 174 7.34 -4.10 20.84
CA LEU A 174 8.77 -3.81 20.96
C LEU A 174 9.60 -5.08 21.19
N CYS A 175 9.20 -5.91 22.16
CA CYS A 175 9.87 -7.18 22.46
C CYS A 175 9.84 -8.12 21.25
N TYR A 176 8.70 -8.22 20.58
CA TYR A 176 8.55 -9.05 19.39
C TYR A 176 9.45 -8.56 18.25
N LYS A 177 9.54 -7.24 18.01
CA LYS A 177 10.44 -6.68 16.99
C LYS A 177 11.91 -6.92 17.35
N GLY A 178 12.25 -6.86 18.63
CA GLY A 178 13.58 -7.22 19.13
C GLY A 178 13.93 -8.68 18.84
N ALA A 179 13.04 -9.61 19.18
CA ALA A 179 13.21 -11.04 18.88
C ALA A 179 13.33 -11.29 17.36
N PHE A 180 12.52 -10.61 16.55
CA PHE A 180 12.63 -10.69 15.10
C PHE A 180 14.00 -10.25 14.59
N LYS A 181 14.52 -9.13 15.10
CA LYS A 181 15.87 -8.69 14.71
C LYS A 181 16.92 -9.73 15.09
N LEU A 182 16.89 -10.25 16.31
CA LEU A 182 17.86 -11.27 16.76
C LEU A 182 17.83 -12.58 15.96
N CYS A 183 16.68 -12.96 15.40
CA CYS A 183 16.55 -14.19 14.61
C CYS A 183 16.93 -14.03 13.13
N TYR A 184 16.85 -12.81 12.58
CA TYR A 184 16.95 -12.57 11.14
C TYR A 184 18.02 -11.54 10.75
N TYR A 185 18.72 -10.94 11.72
CA TYR A 185 19.83 -9.99 11.56
C TYR A 185 20.91 -10.24 12.60
#